data_AF-A0A1Q7M4C3-F1
#
_entry.id   AF-A0A1Q7M4C3-F1
#
_cell.length_a   1.000
_cell.length_b   1.000
_cell.length_c   1.000
_cell.angle_alpha   90.00
_cell.angle_beta   90.00
_cell.angle_gamma   90.00
#
_symmetry.space_group_name_H-M   'P 1'
#
loop_
_entity.id
_entity.type
_entity.pdbx_description
1 polymer ?
#
loop_
_entity_poly.entity_id
_entity_poly.type
_entity_poly.pdbx_seq_one_letter_code
_entity_poly.pdbx_strand_id
1 'polypeptide(L)'
;MAGQLVIFVGLQAAGKSSFFRERFASTHAHVSKDLMPRAARDKESRQLAQIEQALLIGQPVVVDNTNPRAADRAPLIELARRYEARVVGYFFEPGIQDSLRRNAAREPQVPKVAIFTTAKKLQPPSFEEGFDEIHDVRLAEGGGFSVAQRAR
;
A
#
# COMPACT_ATOMS: atom_id res chain seq x y z
N MET A 1 17.37 5.15 -15.17
CA MET A 1 16.74 6.24 -14.39
C MET A 1 16.16 5.59 -13.15
N ALA A 2 16.60 5.97 -11.95
CA ALA A 2 16.12 5.33 -10.72
C ALA A 2 14.72 5.86 -10.38
N GLY A 3 13.72 4.96 -10.39
CA GLY A 3 12.35 5.25 -9.97
C GLY A 3 12.15 5.06 -8.46
N GLN A 4 10.91 5.22 -8.00
CA GLN A 4 10.51 4.92 -6.63
C GLN A 4 9.26 4.03 -6.63
N LEU A 5 9.29 2.96 -5.85
CA LEU A 5 8.12 2.13 -5.55
C LEU A 5 7.72 2.35 -4.09
N VAL A 6 6.53 2.90 -3.90
CA VAL A 6 5.90 3.05 -2.60
C VAL A 6 4.91 1.91 -2.38
N ILE A 7 5.03 1.18 -1.28
CA ILE A 7 4.15 0.07 -0.92
C ILE A 7 3.38 0.45 0.34
N PHE A 8 2.06 0.55 0.23
CA PHE A 8 1.22 0.71 1.41
C PHE A 8 0.96 -0.64 2.08
N VAL A 9 1.02 -0.66 3.41
CA VAL A 9 0.80 -1.86 4.23
C VAL A 9 -0.21 -1.52 5.31
N GLY A 10 -1.35 -2.21 5.33
CA GLY A 10 -2.36 -2.00 6.38
C GLY A 10 -3.77 -2.43 6.01
N LEU A 11 -4.67 -2.39 7.00
CA LEU A 11 -6.04 -2.92 6.89
C LEU A 11 -6.88 -2.19 5.82
N GLN A 12 -7.89 -2.87 5.28
CA GLN A 12 -8.93 -2.17 4.51
C GLN A 12 -9.55 -1.07 5.36
N ALA A 13 -9.93 0.03 4.72
CA ALA A 13 -10.41 1.23 5.40
C ALA A 13 -9.41 1.83 6.41
N ALA A 14 -8.11 1.52 6.33
CA ALA A 14 -7.08 2.17 7.16
C ALA A 14 -6.73 3.62 6.75
N GLY A 15 -7.26 4.13 5.63
CA GLY A 15 -7.02 5.51 5.16
C GLY A 15 -6.03 5.63 4.01
N LYS A 16 -5.49 4.50 3.53
CA LYS A 16 -4.50 4.43 2.44
C LYS A 16 -4.86 5.22 1.19
N SER A 17 -6.03 5.02 0.61
CA SER A 17 -6.44 5.74 -0.61
C SER A 17 -6.67 7.23 -0.37
N SER A 18 -7.04 7.64 0.85
CA SER A 18 -7.06 9.06 1.21
C SER A 18 -5.65 9.62 1.34
N PHE A 19 -4.73 8.87 1.96
CA PHE A 19 -3.32 9.23 2.04
C PHE A 19 -2.66 9.35 0.66
N PHE A 20 -2.97 8.44 -0.28
CA PHE A 20 -2.56 8.55 -1.68
C PHE A 20 -3.00 9.89 -2.29
N ARG A 21 -4.29 10.21 -2.18
CA ARG A 21 -4.84 11.46 -2.74
C ARG A 21 -4.18 12.70 -2.17
N GLU A 22 -3.91 12.69 -0.86
CA GLU A 22 -3.32 13.84 -0.17
C GLU A 22 -1.82 14.00 -0.45
N ARG A 23 -1.06 12.90 -0.56
CA ARG A 23 0.41 12.95 -0.55
C ARG A 23 1.07 12.62 -1.89
N PHE A 24 0.39 11.89 -2.76
CA PHE A 24 1.01 11.26 -3.92
C PHE A 24 0.29 11.47 -5.25
N ALA A 25 -0.98 11.89 -5.24
CA ALA A 25 -1.78 11.98 -6.47
C ALA A 25 -1.19 12.92 -7.55
N SER A 26 -0.41 13.93 -7.16
CA SER A 26 0.25 14.84 -8.10
C SER A 26 1.59 14.34 -8.63
N THR A 27 2.18 13.29 -8.02
CA THR A 27 3.58 12.89 -8.26
C THR A 27 3.77 11.43 -8.62
N HIS A 28 2.84 10.55 -8.23
CA HIS A 28 2.99 9.10 -8.41
C HIS A 28 1.84 8.51 -9.24
N ALA A 29 2.16 7.49 -10.03
CA ALA A 29 1.14 6.60 -10.59
C ALA A 29 0.41 5.86 -9.46
N HIS A 30 -0.91 5.74 -9.57
CA HIS A 30 -1.74 4.97 -8.63
C HIS A 30 -1.98 3.55 -9.15
N VAL A 31 -1.41 2.55 -8.49
CA VAL A 31 -1.65 1.14 -8.82
C VAL A 31 -2.43 0.49 -7.70
N SER A 32 -3.63 0.00 -8.01
CA SER A 32 -4.45 -0.77 -7.07
C SER A 32 -5.32 -1.79 -7.77
N LYS A 33 -5.36 -3.01 -7.25
CA LYS A 33 -6.26 -4.07 -7.70
C LYS A 33 -7.75 -3.73 -7.54
N ASP A 34 -8.08 -2.78 -6.66
CA ASP A 34 -9.44 -2.32 -6.41
C ASP A 34 -9.96 -1.39 -7.52
N LEU A 35 -9.05 -0.74 -8.26
CA LEU A 35 -9.38 0.07 -9.45
C LEU A 35 -9.56 -0.78 -10.71
N MET A 36 -9.16 -2.05 -10.68
CA MET A 36 -9.31 -2.95 -11.81
C MET A 36 -10.75 -3.48 -11.91
N PRO A 37 -11.30 -3.65 -13.13
CA PRO A 37 -12.62 -4.24 -13.33
C PRO A 37 -12.80 -5.53 -12.52
N ARG A 38 -14.01 -5.75 -11.98
CA ARG A 38 -14.31 -6.96 -11.19
C ARG A 38 -14.10 -8.25 -11.99
N ALA A 39 -14.36 -8.21 -13.30
CA ALA A 39 -14.17 -9.33 -14.21
C ALA A 39 -12.71 -9.53 -14.68
N ALA A 40 -11.77 -8.66 -14.26
CA ALA A 40 -10.37 -8.79 -14.67
C ALA A 40 -9.77 -10.07 -14.08
N ARG A 41 -9.25 -10.93 -14.96
CA ARG A 41 -8.43 -12.10 -14.61
C ARG A 41 -7.00 -11.65 -14.31
N ASP A 42 -6.33 -12.41 -13.46
CA ASP A 42 -4.90 -12.27 -13.15
C ASP A 42 -4.52 -10.85 -12.70
N LYS A 43 -5.32 -10.30 -11.78
CA LYS A 43 -5.12 -8.95 -11.22
C LYS A 43 -3.71 -8.75 -10.65
N GLU A 44 -3.08 -9.82 -10.18
CA GLU A 44 -1.69 -9.80 -9.69
C GLU A 44 -0.69 -9.53 -10.82
N SER A 45 -0.73 -10.31 -11.90
CA SER A 45 0.14 -10.08 -13.07
C SER A 45 -0.12 -8.72 -13.71
N ARG A 46 -1.37 -8.27 -13.77
CA ARG A 46 -1.71 -6.92 -14.27
C ARG A 46 -1.14 -5.81 -13.40
N GLN A 47 -1.18 -5.98 -12.07
CA GLN A 47 -0.59 -5.04 -11.13
C GLN A 47 0.92 -4.96 -11.32
N LEU A 48 1.60 -6.11 -11.42
CA LEU A 48 3.04 -6.15 -11.67
C LEU A 48 3.39 -5.49 -13.01
N ALA A 49 2.63 -5.75 -14.07
CA ALA A 49 2.82 -5.10 -15.37
C ALA A 49 2.66 -3.57 -15.29
N GLN A 50 1.66 -3.06 -14.57
CA GLN A 50 1.48 -1.61 -14.38
C GLN A 50 2.65 -0.97 -13.62
N ILE A 51 3.15 -1.63 -12.58
CA ILE A 51 4.32 -1.17 -11.83
C ILE A 51 5.55 -1.17 -12.74
N GLU A 52 5.77 -2.26 -13.49
CA GLU A 52 6.91 -2.41 -14.39
C GLU A 52 6.95 -1.31 -15.46
N GLN A 53 5.81 -1.00 -16.09
CA GLN A 53 5.73 0.08 -17.08
C GLN A 53 6.06 1.45 -16.47
N ALA A 54 5.61 1.73 -15.25
CA ALA A 54 5.95 2.98 -14.57
C ALA A 54 7.46 3.06 -14.25
N LEU A 55 8.03 1.97 -13.73
CA LEU A 55 9.45 1.90 -13.39
C LEU A 55 10.35 2.00 -14.63
N LEU A 56 9.95 1.40 -15.76
CA LEU A 56 10.70 1.46 -17.02
C LEU A 56 10.94 2.90 -17.50
N ILE A 57 9.96 3.79 -17.29
CA ILE A 57 10.06 5.22 -17.65
C ILE A 57 10.53 6.10 -16.48
N GLY A 58 10.91 5.50 -15.35
CA GLY A 58 11.35 6.23 -14.14
C GLY A 58 10.23 6.96 -13.39
N GLN A 59 8.96 6.65 -13.65
CA GLN A 59 7.83 7.26 -12.97
C GLN A 59 7.67 6.67 -11.56
N PRO A 60 7.61 7.50 -10.49
CA PRO A 60 7.27 7.03 -9.15
C PRO A 60 5.88 6.40 -9.10
N VAL A 61 5.72 5.34 -8.32
CA VAL A 61 4.47 4.56 -8.27
C VAL A 61 4.11 4.17 -6.85
N VAL A 62 2.82 4.25 -6.52
CA VAL A 62 2.26 3.79 -5.24
C VAL A 62 1.40 2.55 -5.48
N VAL A 63 1.66 1.50 -4.72
CA VAL A 63 0.82 0.30 -4.64
C VAL A 63 -0.14 0.41 -3.46
N ASP A 64 -1.37 0.81 -3.73
CA ASP A 64 -2.43 1.02 -2.75
C ASP A 64 -3.33 -0.23 -2.63
N ASN A 65 -2.77 -1.27 -2.01
CA ASN A 65 -3.50 -2.44 -1.54
C ASN A 65 -3.15 -2.73 -0.08
N THR A 66 -3.68 -3.81 0.50
CA THR A 66 -3.46 -4.10 1.93
C THR A 66 -2.07 -4.67 2.24
N ASN A 67 -1.49 -5.43 1.31
CA ASN A 67 -0.15 -6.04 1.37
C ASN A 67 0.22 -6.61 2.76
N PRO A 68 -0.64 -7.47 3.36
CA PRO A 68 -0.54 -7.77 4.78
C PRO A 68 0.68 -8.61 5.14
N ARG A 69 1.14 -9.52 4.28
CA ARG A 69 2.27 -10.42 4.58
C ARG A 69 3.53 -10.01 3.85
N ALA A 70 4.69 -10.35 4.40
CA ALA A 70 5.97 -10.20 3.70
C ALA A 70 5.97 -10.91 2.34
N ALA A 71 5.38 -12.09 2.27
CA ALA A 71 5.20 -12.83 1.01
C ALA A 71 4.32 -12.09 -0.03
N ASP A 72 3.38 -11.24 0.40
CA ASP A 72 2.58 -10.42 -0.53
C ASP A 72 3.39 -9.23 -1.08
N ARG A 73 4.44 -8.82 -0.36
CA ARG A 73 5.30 -7.67 -0.69
C ARG A 73 6.54 -8.07 -1.48
N ALA A 74 7.07 -9.27 -1.23
CA ALA A 74 8.24 -9.83 -1.92
C ALA A 74 8.25 -9.61 -3.45
N PRO A 75 7.21 -9.99 -4.23
CA PRO A 75 7.25 -9.80 -5.68
C PRO A 75 7.28 -8.31 -6.10
N LEU A 76 6.73 -7.41 -5.28
CA LEU A 76 6.78 -5.96 -5.54
C LEU A 76 8.20 -5.42 -5.31
N ILE A 77 8.82 -5.84 -4.21
CA ILE A 77 10.19 -5.44 -3.85
C ILE A 77 11.19 -5.98 -4.87
N GLU A 78 11.06 -7.25 -5.27
CA GLU A 78 11.89 -7.87 -6.30
C GLU A 78 11.78 -7.11 -7.64
N LEU A 79 10.56 -6.75 -8.04
CA LEU A 79 10.34 -5.96 -9.25
C LEU A 79 11.04 -4.60 -9.15
N ALA A 80 10.89 -3.85 -8.06
CA ALA A 80 11.57 -2.56 -7.91
C ALA A 80 13.10 -2.69 -7.97
N ARG A 81 13.66 -3.72 -7.34
CA ARG A 81 15.11 -3.98 -7.36
C ARG A 81 15.65 -4.24 -8.75
N ARG A 82 14.92 -4.95 -9.61
CA ARG A 82 15.32 -5.18 -11.01
C ARG A 82 15.47 -3.89 -11.82
N TYR A 83 14.77 -2.83 -11.42
CA TYR A 83 14.82 -1.51 -12.04
C TYR A 83 15.63 -0.50 -11.21
N GLU A 84 16.40 -0.97 -10.21
CA GLU A 84 17.18 -0.14 -9.31
C GLU A 84 16.35 0.99 -8.65
N ALA A 85 15.06 0.72 -8.45
CA ALA A 85 14.13 1.67 -7.89
C ALA A 85 14.16 1.62 -6.36
N ARG A 86 14.05 2.80 -5.74
CA ARG A 86 13.96 2.93 -4.29
C ARG A 86 12.66 2.33 -3.77
N VAL A 87 12.71 1.51 -2.74
CA VAL A 87 11.54 0.84 -2.14
C VAL A 87 11.18 1.50 -0.82
N VAL A 88 9.99 2.09 -0.73
CA VAL A 88 9.50 2.80 0.46
C VAL A 88 8.21 2.17 0.98
N GLY A 89 8.20 1.78 2.26
CA GLY A 89 7.02 1.22 2.93
C GLY A 89 6.28 2.27 3.74
N TYR A 90 4.96 2.34 3.61
CA TYR A 90 4.10 3.07 4.56
C TYR A 90 3.22 2.08 5.31
N PHE A 91 3.50 1.90 6.59
CA PHE A 91 2.74 1.04 7.49
C PHE A 91 1.64 1.85 8.18
N PHE A 92 0.39 1.58 7.81
CA PHE A 92 -0.78 2.17 8.45
C PHE A 92 -1.11 1.35 9.68
N GLU A 93 -0.90 1.94 10.85
CA GLU A 93 -1.05 1.23 12.11
C GLU A 93 -2.44 0.58 12.26
N PRO A 94 -2.50 -0.68 12.71
CA PRO A 94 -3.74 -1.44 12.70
C PRO A 94 -4.67 -1.00 13.84
N GLY A 95 -5.65 -0.15 13.52
CA GLY A 95 -6.84 0.06 14.34
C GLY A 95 -8.01 -0.75 13.79
N ILE A 96 -8.26 -1.97 14.29
CA ILE A 96 -9.37 -2.82 13.79
C ILE A 96 -10.71 -2.12 13.99
N GLN A 97 -10.98 -1.59 15.19
CA GLN A 97 -12.24 -0.91 15.50
C GLN A 97 -12.43 0.34 14.64
N ASP A 98 -11.37 1.11 14.43
CA ASP A 98 -11.43 2.31 13.58
C ASP A 98 -11.58 1.97 12.10
N SER A 99 -10.98 0.86 11.66
CA SER A 99 -11.17 0.33 10.31
C SER A 99 -12.62 -0.12 10.11
N LEU A 100 -13.21 -0.81 11.09
CA LEU A 100 -14.63 -1.22 11.05
C LEU A 100 -15.58 -0.02 11.03
N ARG A 101 -15.33 0.99 11.89
CA ARG A 101 -16.11 2.22 11.97
C ARG A 101 -16.10 2.97 10.64
N ARG A 102 -14.93 3.15 10.04
CA ARG A 102 -14.80 3.79 8.72
C ARG A 102 -15.37 2.93 7.60
N ASN A 103 -15.24 1.61 7.71
CA ASN A 103 -15.82 0.70 6.74
C ASN A 103 -17.36 0.71 6.77
N ALA A 104 -18.00 1.04 7.89
CA ALA A 104 -19.45 1.23 7.95
C ALA A 104 -19.93 2.48 7.19
N ALA A 105 -19.06 3.49 7.05
CA ALA A 105 -19.38 4.76 6.39
C ALA A 105 -18.99 4.82 4.90
N ARG A 106 -18.43 3.73 4.33
CA ARG A 106 -18.00 3.71 2.91
C ARG A 106 -18.98 2.96 2.02
N GLU A 107 -19.02 3.36 0.75
CA GLU A 107 -19.76 2.69 -0.32
C GLU A 107 -18.76 2.27 -1.42
N PRO A 108 -18.68 0.97 -1.81
CA PRO A 108 -19.28 -0.17 -1.14
C PRO A 108 -18.49 -0.58 0.11
N GLN A 109 -19.19 -1.10 1.12
CA GLN A 109 -18.57 -1.66 2.33
C GLN A 109 -17.76 -2.93 2.02
N VAL A 110 -16.64 -3.13 2.71
CA VAL A 110 -15.93 -4.42 2.72
C VAL A 110 -16.62 -5.36 3.72
N PRO A 111 -16.78 -6.65 3.40
CA PRO A 111 -17.21 -7.63 4.39
C PRO A 111 -16.33 -7.60 5.65
N LYS A 112 -16.94 -7.50 6.85
CA LYS A 112 -16.20 -7.45 8.12
C LYS A 112 -15.21 -8.61 8.28
N VAL A 113 -15.59 -9.80 7.81
CA VAL A 113 -14.74 -11.00 7.82
C VAL A 113 -13.41 -10.77 7.09
N ALA A 114 -13.42 -10.05 5.95
CA ALA A 114 -12.20 -9.77 5.20
C ALA A 114 -11.25 -8.85 5.98
N ILE A 115 -11.78 -7.87 6.73
CA ILE A 115 -10.98 -7.00 7.60
C ILE A 115 -10.31 -7.83 8.70
N PHE A 116 -11.06 -8.71 9.37
CA PHE A 116 -10.49 -9.59 10.39
C PHE A 116 -9.46 -10.58 9.82
N THR A 117 -9.72 -11.14 8.64
CA THR A 117 -8.77 -12.02 7.96
C THR A 117 -7.48 -11.30 7.60
N THR A 118 -7.56 -10.07 7.10
CA THR A 118 -6.37 -9.26 6.82
C THR A 118 -5.63 -8.91 8.10
N ALA A 119 -6.34 -8.54 9.18
CA ALA A 119 -5.72 -8.24 10.47
C ALA A 119 -4.93 -9.43 11.04
N LYS A 120 -5.48 -10.65 10.95
CA LYS A 120 -4.77 -11.87 11.38
C LYS A 120 -3.50 -12.17 10.56
N LYS A 121 -3.46 -11.71 9.30
CA LYS A 121 -2.32 -11.92 8.39
C LYS A 121 -1.32 -10.77 8.40
N LEU A 122 -1.65 -9.65 9.04
CA LEU A 122 -0.86 -8.43 8.97
C LEU A 122 0.46 -8.61 9.72
N GLN A 123 1.55 -8.48 8.98
CA GLN A 123 2.92 -8.49 9.46
C GLN A 123 3.48 -7.07 9.27
N PRO A 124 3.98 -6.41 10.33
CA PRO A 124 4.68 -5.14 10.20
C PRO A 124 5.82 -5.27 9.18
N PRO A 125 6.04 -4.27 8.30
CA PRO A 125 7.17 -4.32 7.38
C PRO A 125 8.49 -4.22 8.14
N SER A 126 9.54 -4.88 7.65
CA SER A 126 10.91 -4.79 8.17
C SER A 126 11.93 -4.47 7.08
N PHE A 127 13.07 -3.89 7.45
CA PHE A 127 14.15 -3.59 6.49
C PHE A 127 14.76 -4.86 5.87
N GLU A 128 14.66 -6.01 6.53
CA GLU A 128 15.13 -7.31 6.03
C GLU A 128 14.41 -7.75 4.75
N GLU A 129 13.16 -7.29 4.55
CA GLU A 129 12.41 -7.56 3.32
C GLU A 129 13.00 -6.84 2.11
N GLY A 130 13.79 -5.78 2.34
CA GLY A 130 14.41 -5.00 1.28
C GLY A 130 13.86 -3.59 1.07
N PHE A 131 13.16 -3.05 2.07
CA PHE A 131 12.78 -1.63 2.09
C PHE A 131 14.02 -0.74 2.32
N ASP A 132 14.09 0.37 1.60
CA ASP A 132 15.08 1.44 1.83
C ASP A 132 14.62 2.40 2.93
N GLU A 133 13.31 2.63 3.02
CA GLU A 133 12.66 3.42 4.07
C GLU A 133 11.37 2.76 4.51
N ILE A 134 11.04 2.92 5.79
CA ILE A 134 9.75 2.53 6.36
C ILE A 134 9.20 3.70 7.16
N HIS A 135 7.94 4.03 6.92
CA HIS A 135 7.21 5.09 7.60
C HIS A 135 5.99 4.51 8.30
N ASP A 136 5.81 4.81 9.58
CA ASP A 136 4.59 4.52 10.32
C ASP A 136 3.59 5.65 10.14
N VAL A 137 2.36 5.30 9.79
CA VAL A 137 1.26 6.23 9.53
C VAL A 137 0.16 6.00 10.55
N ARG A 138 -0.20 7.07 11.26
CA ARG A 138 -1.37 7.12 12.14
C ARG A 138 -2.32 8.19 11.66
N LEU A 139 -3.60 8.02 11.95
CA LEU A 139 -4.58 9.10 11.80
C LEU A 139 -4.55 9.95 13.06
N ALA A 140 -4.45 11.26 12.87
CA ALA A 140 -4.51 12.19 13.98
C ALA A 140 -5.97 12.42 14.43
N GLU A 141 -6.17 12.63 15.74
CA GLU A 141 -7.44 13.10 16.27
C GLU A 141 -7.73 14.50 15.68
N GLY A 142 -8.89 14.68 15.04
CA GLY A 142 -9.26 15.91 14.33
C GLY A 142 -9.09 15.86 12.79
N GLY A 143 -8.54 14.76 12.26
CA GLY A 143 -8.36 14.57 10.82
C GLY A 143 -6.91 14.70 10.37
N GLY A 144 -6.58 14.13 9.21
CA GLY A 144 -5.22 14.09 8.66
C GLY A 144 -4.39 12.90 9.12
N PHE A 145 -3.10 12.91 8.74
CA PHE A 145 -2.17 11.81 8.95
C PHE A 145 -0.88 12.31 9.62
N SER A 146 -0.44 11.61 10.67
CA SER A 146 0.92 11.74 11.20
C SER A 146 1.80 10.64 10.62
N VAL A 147 2.99 11.02 10.15
CA VAL A 147 3.96 10.12 9.54
C VAL A 147 5.25 10.19 10.34
N ALA A 148 5.77 9.04 10.76
CA ALA A 148 7.05 8.92 11.44
C ALA A 148 7.94 7.93 10.69
N GLN A 149 9.13 8.35 10.29
CA GLN A 149 10.11 7.46 9.68
C GLN A 149 10.74 6.55 10.74
N ARG A 150 10.81 5.25 10.48
CA ARG A 150 11.50 4.30 11.35
C ARG A 150 13.01 4.48 11.24
N ALA A 151 13.69 4.40 12.39
CA ALA A 151 15.14 4.21 12.42
C ALA A 151 15.48 2.83 11.84
N ARG A 152 16.55 2.77 11.07
CA ARG A 152 17.09 1.54 10.50
C ARG A 152 17.97 0.79 11.48
#